data_AF-A0A645BXX4-F1
#
_entry.id   AF-A0A645BXX4-F1
#
_cell.length_a   1.000
_cell.length_b   1.000
_cell.length_c   1.000
_cell.angle_alpha   90.00
_cell.angle_beta   90.00
_cell.angle_gamma   90.00
#
_symmetry.space_group_name_H-M   'P 1'
#
loop_
_entity.id
_entity.type
_entity.pdbx_description
1 polymer ?
#
loop_
_entity_poly.entity_id
_entity_poly.type
_entity_poly.pdbx_seq_one_letter_code
_entity_poly.pdbx_strand_id
1 'polypeptide(L)'
;MAELFADRADAKPLLDELAGEQESLRQEAITILGGDRAAALVDLAGVMVAQPWRRSKARKGKGPTREQIMRRVGWAEQRVGKAWQEVDAHPEGRWAGLHLLRRRAKAARYAYESVAAARSGAAATARYYAELADLLGMVQDAVIVERVLAGRPGELTEYALDEQRRRSQAAEKRVADARKSATASTADSGRLATAPAQPPV
;
A
#
# COMPACT_ATOMS: atom_id res chain seq x y z
N MET A 1 -1.44 7.41 -17.35
CA MET A 1 -1.91 8.53 -18.21
C MET A 1 -1.75 8.21 -19.68
N ALA A 2 -0.56 7.88 -20.20
CA ALA A 2 -0.42 7.49 -21.61
C ALA A 2 -1.34 6.32 -22.03
N GLU A 3 -1.49 5.30 -21.17
CA GLU A 3 -2.43 4.19 -21.40
C GLU A 3 -3.91 4.59 -21.41
N LEU A 4 -4.29 5.74 -20.83
CA LEU A 4 -5.67 6.24 -20.89
C LEU A 4 -5.97 6.83 -22.27
N PHE A 5 -4.96 7.26 -23.01
CA PHE A 5 -5.10 7.96 -24.29
C PHE A 5 -4.41 7.22 -25.45
N ALA A 6 -4.11 5.93 -25.29
CA ALA A 6 -3.33 5.16 -26.27
C ALA A 6 -3.93 5.22 -27.69
N ASP A 7 -5.25 5.38 -27.80
CA ASP A 7 -5.99 5.43 -29.07
C ASP A 7 -6.42 6.85 -29.48
N ARG A 8 -5.91 7.90 -28.81
CA ARG A 8 -6.34 9.30 -28.99
C ARG A 8 -5.18 10.19 -29.47
N ALA A 9 -5.04 10.33 -30.80
CA ALA A 9 -4.00 11.16 -31.40
C ALA A 9 -4.10 12.66 -31.02
N ASP A 10 -5.31 13.13 -30.72
CA ASP A 10 -5.61 14.47 -30.22
C ASP A 10 -5.11 14.72 -28.79
N ALA A 11 -4.78 13.66 -28.02
CA ALA A 11 -4.27 13.79 -26.66
C ALA A 11 -2.82 14.27 -26.58
N LYS A 12 -2.11 14.37 -27.71
CA LYS A 12 -0.68 14.71 -27.76
C LYS A 12 -0.31 16.00 -26.99
N PRO A 13 -1.03 17.12 -27.13
CA PRO A 13 -0.67 18.35 -26.41
C PRO A 13 -0.77 18.19 -24.88
N LEU A 14 -1.82 17.54 -24.38
CA LEU A 14 -1.99 17.27 -22.95
C LEU A 14 -0.90 16.31 -22.43
N LEU A 15 -0.56 15.27 -23.22
CA LEU A 15 0.48 14.33 -22.85
C LEU A 15 1.87 14.98 -22.83
N ASP A 16 2.18 15.86 -23.78
CA ASP A 16 3.44 16.60 -23.84
C ASP A 16 3.55 17.59 -22.66
N GLU A 17 2.45 18.23 -22.26
CA GLU A 17 2.40 19.10 -21.07
C GLU A 17 2.66 18.32 -19.78
N LEU A 18 1.95 17.20 -19.56
CA LEU A 18 2.14 16.34 -18.40
C LEU A 18 3.55 15.74 -18.36
N ALA A 19 4.14 15.44 -19.51
CA ALA A 19 5.54 14.99 -19.60
C ALA A 19 6.52 16.09 -19.18
N GLY A 20 6.26 17.35 -19.55
CA GLY A 20 7.03 18.51 -19.09
C GLY A 20 6.96 18.69 -17.57
N GLU A 21 5.77 18.58 -16.98
CA GLU A 21 5.59 18.61 -15.52
C GLU A 21 6.33 17.46 -14.84
N GLN A 22 6.22 16.24 -15.39
CA GLN A 22 6.93 15.07 -14.88
C GLN A 22 8.46 15.28 -14.89
N GLU A 23 9.00 15.84 -15.98
CA GLU A 23 10.43 16.12 -16.09
C GLU A 23 10.88 17.19 -15.08
N SER A 24 10.09 18.25 -14.89
CA SER A 24 10.36 19.27 -13.87
C SER A 24 10.41 18.66 -12.45
N LEU A 25 9.40 17.88 -12.08
CA LEU A 25 9.34 17.18 -10.79
C LEU A 25 10.48 16.16 -10.63
N ARG A 26 10.92 15.54 -11.73
CA ARG A 26 12.06 14.62 -11.73
C ARG A 26 13.36 15.36 -11.36
N GLN A 27 13.60 16.53 -11.94
CA GLN A 27 14.78 17.34 -11.63
C GLN A 27 14.78 17.84 -10.19
N GLU A 28 13.62 18.26 -9.69
CA GLU A 28 13.45 18.61 -8.28
C GLU A 28 13.75 17.42 -7.37
N ALA A 29 13.21 16.24 -7.69
CA ALA A 29 13.48 15.02 -6.94
C ALA A 29 14.98 14.64 -6.94
N ILE A 30 15.67 14.78 -8.08
CA ILE A 30 17.13 14.55 -8.16
C ILE A 30 17.88 15.52 -7.25
N THR A 31 17.50 16.80 -7.25
CA THR A 31 18.13 17.81 -6.40
C THR A 31 17.94 17.47 -4.91
N ILE A 32 16.72 17.09 -4.53
CA ILE A 32 16.40 16.68 -3.14
C ILE A 32 17.21 15.44 -2.75
N LEU A 33 17.27 14.43 -3.62
CA LEU A 33 17.97 13.17 -3.35
C LEU A 33 19.49 13.31 -3.37
N GLY A 34 20.03 14.28 -4.12
CA GLY A 34 21.46 14.59 -4.18
C GLY A 34 21.95 15.49 -3.04
N GLY A 35 21.05 16.03 -2.21
CA GLY A 35 21.42 16.94 -1.12
C GLY A 35 21.87 16.24 0.17
N ASP A 36 22.58 16.98 1.02
CA ASP A 36 23.14 16.51 2.29
C ASP A 36 22.09 15.85 3.21
N ARG A 37 20.86 16.37 3.18
CA ARG A 37 19.76 15.83 3.99
C ARG A 37 19.39 14.41 3.58
N ALA A 38 19.39 14.12 2.28
CA ALA A 38 19.10 12.78 1.77
C ALA A 38 20.25 11.82 2.11
N ALA A 39 21.50 12.25 1.93
CA ALA A 39 22.68 11.48 2.34
C ALA A 39 22.63 11.12 3.84
N ALA A 40 22.40 12.11 4.71
CA ALA A 40 22.29 11.90 6.16
C ALA A 40 21.15 10.93 6.53
N LEU A 41 20.03 10.96 5.80
CA LEU A 41 18.94 10.02 6.02
C LEU A 41 19.33 8.59 5.63
N VAL A 42 20.04 8.41 4.51
CA VAL A 42 20.54 7.10 4.05
C VAL A 42 21.57 6.54 5.05
N ASP A 43 22.48 7.38 5.55
CA ASP A 43 23.45 6.98 6.56
C ASP A 43 22.75 6.53 7.85
N LEU A 44 21.73 7.28 8.30
CA LEU A 44 20.93 6.91 9.47
C LEU A 44 20.20 5.57 9.25
N ALA A 45 19.67 5.33 8.05
CA ALA A 45 19.06 4.06 7.69
C ALA A 45 20.09 2.92 7.71
N GLY A 46 21.31 3.14 7.21
CA GLY A 46 22.42 2.18 7.29
C GLY A 46 22.76 1.79 8.73
N VAL A 47 22.87 2.79 9.62
CA VAL A 47 23.11 2.56 11.06
C VAL A 47 21.94 1.79 11.69
N MET A 48 20.70 2.09 11.29
CA MET A 48 19.53 1.36 11.78
C MET A 48 19.52 -0.10 11.32
N VAL A 49 19.93 -0.40 10.09
CA VAL A 49 20.00 -1.78 9.59
C VAL A 49 21.13 -2.56 10.23
N ALA A 50 22.30 -1.95 10.41
CA ALA A 50 23.45 -2.59 11.06
C ALA A 50 23.20 -2.85 12.56
N GLN A 51 22.46 -1.96 13.22
CA GLN A 51 22.20 -2.03 14.66
C GLN A 51 20.72 -1.70 14.99
N PRO A 52 19.78 -2.58 14.61
CA PRO A 52 18.34 -2.28 14.65
C PRO A 52 17.78 -2.13 16.06
N TRP A 53 18.42 -2.75 17.05
CA TRP A 53 17.92 -2.80 18.42
C TRP A 53 18.81 -2.07 19.42
N ARG A 54 19.80 -1.28 18.96
CA ARG A 54 20.81 -0.63 19.84
C ARG A 54 20.22 0.22 20.96
N ARG A 55 19.05 0.84 20.73
CA ARG A 55 18.35 1.68 21.72
C ARG A 55 17.32 0.91 22.56
N SER A 56 17.20 -0.40 22.40
CA SER A 56 16.29 -1.24 23.17
C SER A 56 16.81 -1.41 24.61
N LYS A 57 16.62 -0.38 25.44
CA LYS A 57 17.02 -0.38 26.85
C LYS A 57 16.38 -1.54 27.62
N ALA A 58 15.08 -1.75 27.39
CA ALA A 58 14.31 -2.82 28.03
C ALA A 58 14.84 -4.23 27.72
N ARG A 59 15.59 -4.40 26.61
CA ARG A 59 16.13 -5.71 26.20
C ARG A 59 17.64 -5.74 26.09
N LYS A 60 18.34 -4.73 26.63
CA LYS A 60 19.81 -4.62 26.56
C LYS A 60 20.35 -4.82 25.14
N GLY A 61 19.72 -4.21 24.14
CA GLY A 61 20.14 -4.32 22.74
C GLY A 61 19.66 -5.58 22.01
N LYS A 62 18.91 -6.50 22.65
CA LYS A 62 18.38 -7.70 22.00
C LYS A 62 17.13 -7.40 21.16
N GLY A 63 17.04 -8.03 19.99
CA GLY A 63 15.86 -7.98 19.11
C GLY A 63 14.64 -8.70 19.68
N PRO A 64 13.45 -8.50 19.08
CA PRO A 64 12.18 -9.11 19.51
C PRO A 64 12.19 -10.64 19.40
N THR A 65 11.38 -11.31 20.20
CA THR A 65 11.16 -12.77 20.06
C THR A 65 10.27 -13.05 18.86
N ARG A 66 10.31 -14.28 18.34
CA ARG A 66 9.41 -14.73 17.26
C ARG A 66 7.94 -14.48 17.60
N GLU A 67 7.52 -14.80 18.83
CA GLU A 67 6.15 -14.59 19.29
C GLU A 67 5.74 -13.11 19.23
N GLN A 68 6.63 -12.19 19.62
CA GLN A 68 6.36 -10.76 19.55
C GLN A 68 6.27 -10.25 18.11
N ILE A 69 7.11 -10.77 17.21
CA ILE A 69 7.00 -10.46 15.78
C ILE A 69 5.63 -10.93 15.27
N MET A 70 5.24 -12.18 15.55
CA MET A 70 3.94 -12.70 15.09
C MET A 70 2.76 -11.93 15.69
N ARG A 71 2.85 -11.50 16.96
CA ARG A 71 1.86 -10.61 17.58
C ARG A 71 1.75 -9.27 16.85
N ARG A 72 2.86 -8.72 16.37
CA ARG A 72 2.87 -7.48 15.56
C ARG A 72 2.27 -7.71 14.16
N VAL A 73 2.50 -8.86 13.54
CA VAL A 73 1.83 -9.24 12.28
C VAL A 73 0.32 -9.30 12.49
N GLY A 74 -0.15 -10.03 13.51
CA GLY A 74 -1.58 -10.10 13.84
C GLY A 74 -2.19 -8.74 14.18
N TRP A 75 -1.46 -7.87 14.87
CA TRP A 75 -1.89 -6.49 15.15
C TRP A 75 -2.04 -5.66 13.86
N ALA A 76 -1.12 -5.79 12.90
CA ALA A 76 -1.22 -5.06 11.63
C ALA A 76 -2.51 -5.44 10.87
N GLU A 77 -2.85 -6.72 10.87
CA GLU A 77 -4.08 -7.24 10.30
C GLU A 77 -5.35 -6.78 11.03
N GLN A 78 -5.36 -6.82 12.37
CA GLN A 78 -6.50 -6.31 13.15
C GLN A 78 -6.83 -4.86 12.82
N ARG A 79 -5.80 -4.05 12.51
CA ARG A 79 -6.01 -2.65 12.08
C ARG A 79 -6.66 -2.53 10.72
N VAL A 80 -6.47 -3.49 9.82
CA VAL A 80 -7.22 -3.54 8.55
C VAL A 80 -8.69 -3.76 8.84
N GLY A 81 -9.02 -4.74 9.70
CA GLY A 81 -10.41 -5.01 10.10
C GLY A 81 -11.09 -3.81 10.75
N LYS A 82 -10.39 -3.11 11.65
CA LYS A 82 -10.90 -1.88 12.29
C LYS A 82 -11.10 -0.74 11.29
N ALA A 83 -10.11 -0.46 10.45
CA ALA A 83 -10.23 0.58 9.43
C ALA A 83 -11.38 0.29 8.44
N TRP A 84 -11.66 -0.99 8.17
CA TRP A 84 -12.81 -1.37 7.36
C TRP A 84 -14.13 -1.03 8.05
N GLN A 85 -14.28 -1.41 9.33
CA GLN A 85 -15.49 -1.09 10.10
C GLN A 85 -15.73 0.42 10.17
N GLU A 86 -14.65 1.21 10.27
CA GLU A 86 -14.72 2.68 10.24
C GLU A 86 -15.24 3.22 8.90
N VAL A 87 -14.83 2.63 7.76
CA VAL A 87 -15.33 2.99 6.42
C VAL A 87 -16.81 2.72 6.28
N ASP A 88 -17.28 1.56 6.74
CA ASP A 88 -18.69 1.18 6.64
C ASP A 88 -19.58 2.04 7.57
N ALA A 89 -19.05 2.44 8.73
CA ALA A 89 -19.79 3.21 9.73
C ALA A 89 -19.91 4.72 9.44
N HIS A 90 -19.00 5.30 8.63
CA HIS A 90 -18.93 6.74 8.36
C HIS A 90 -18.92 7.03 6.85
N PRO A 91 -20.05 6.89 6.16
CA PRO A 91 -20.13 7.06 4.70
C PRO A 91 -19.74 8.48 4.23
N GLU A 92 -19.98 9.51 5.04
CA GLU A 92 -19.55 10.89 4.78
C GLU A 92 -18.02 11.06 4.77
N GLY A 93 -17.30 10.21 5.49
CA GLY A 93 -15.84 10.16 5.56
C GLY A 93 -15.19 9.10 4.65
N ARG A 94 -15.97 8.49 3.74
CA ARG A 94 -15.60 7.28 3.00
C ARG A 94 -14.23 7.39 2.31
N TRP A 95 -13.92 8.48 1.62
CA TRP A 95 -12.63 8.63 0.92
C TRP A 95 -11.42 8.63 1.85
N ALA A 96 -11.52 9.35 2.98
CA ALA A 96 -10.47 9.34 3.99
C ALA A 96 -10.34 7.96 4.63
N GLY A 97 -11.46 7.29 4.89
CA GLY A 97 -11.51 5.91 5.39
C GLY A 97 -10.86 4.91 4.41
N LEU A 98 -11.18 4.97 3.12
CA LEU A 98 -10.60 4.11 2.09
C LEU A 98 -9.10 4.34 1.94
N HIS A 99 -8.64 5.58 2.02
CA HIS A 99 -7.21 5.89 2.03
C HIS A 99 -6.51 5.31 3.28
N LEU A 100 -7.11 5.46 4.46
CA LEU A 100 -6.60 4.87 5.70
C LEU A 100 -6.53 3.34 5.58
N LEU A 101 -7.59 2.71 5.09
CA LEU A 101 -7.68 1.28 4.86
C LEU A 101 -6.58 0.80 3.92
N ARG A 102 -6.33 1.51 2.81
CA ARG A 102 -5.22 1.19 1.88
C ARG A 102 -3.88 1.18 2.60
N ARG A 103 -3.62 2.18 3.43
CA ARG A 103 -2.38 2.25 4.24
C ARG A 103 -2.28 1.07 5.22
N ARG A 104 -3.40 0.63 5.81
CA ARG A 104 -3.42 -0.55 6.68
C ARG A 104 -3.19 -1.84 5.90
N ALA A 105 -3.79 -2.00 4.73
CA ALA A 105 -3.59 -3.15 3.85
C ALA A 105 -2.12 -3.27 3.42
N LYS A 106 -1.47 -2.16 3.01
CA LYS A 106 -0.02 -2.15 2.74
C LYS A 106 0.81 -2.53 3.97
N ALA A 107 0.48 -2.03 5.15
CA ALA A 107 1.18 -2.39 6.37
C ALA A 107 1.03 -3.88 6.72
N ALA A 108 -0.16 -4.46 6.54
CA ALA A 108 -0.39 -5.89 6.72
C ALA A 108 0.38 -6.72 5.69
N ARG A 109 0.38 -6.32 4.41
CA ARG A 109 1.21 -6.92 3.36
C ARG A 109 2.69 -6.96 3.77
N TYR A 110 3.28 -5.82 4.10
CA TYR A 110 4.70 -5.76 4.48
C TYR A 110 5.00 -6.56 5.75
N ALA A 111 4.08 -6.62 6.71
CA ALA A 111 4.22 -7.46 7.89
C ALA A 111 4.27 -8.94 7.52
N TYR A 112 3.40 -9.41 6.62
CA TYR A 112 3.39 -10.79 6.14
C TYR A 112 4.60 -11.12 5.25
N GLU A 113 5.02 -10.21 4.37
CA GLU A 113 6.26 -10.35 3.57
C GLU A 113 7.48 -10.53 4.49
N SER A 114 7.57 -9.76 5.58
CA SER A 114 8.71 -9.83 6.51
C SER A 114 8.85 -11.17 7.24
N VAL A 115 7.80 -11.99 7.26
CA VAL A 115 7.79 -13.31 7.92
C VAL A 115 7.54 -14.46 6.94
N ALA A 116 7.54 -14.19 5.63
CA ALA A 116 7.17 -15.16 4.59
C ALA A 116 8.01 -16.45 4.65
N ALA A 117 9.30 -16.34 4.92
CA ALA A 117 10.20 -17.50 5.06
C ALA A 117 9.98 -18.29 6.35
N ALA A 118 9.41 -17.68 7.39
CA ALA A 118 9.30 -18.25 8.74
C ALA A 118 7.89 -18.71 9.12
N ARG A 119 6.89 -18.48 8.26
CA ARG A 119 5.48 -18.81 8.51
C ARG A 119 4.84 -19.31 7.23
N SER A 120 4.40 -20.57 7.24
CA SER A 120 3.61 -21.13 6.14
C SER A 120 2.36 -20.28 5.87
N GLY A 121 2.01 -20.12 4.60
CA GLY A 121 0.88 -19.30 4.16
C GLY A 121 1.14 -17.79 4.15
N ALA A 122 2.15 -17.27 4.86
CA ALA A 122 2.36 -15.82 4.96
C ALA A 122 2.61 -15.13 3.62
N ALA A 123 3.33 -15.78 2.68
CA ALA A 123 3.52 -15.26 1.33
C ALA A 123 2.19 -15.16 0.56
N ALA A 124 1.29 -16.14 0.73
CA ALA A 124 -0.04 -16.10 0.12
C ALA A 124 -0.89 -14.98 0.73
N THR A 125 -0.90 -14.84 2.06
CA THR A 125 -1.60 -13.76 2.76
C THR A 125 -1.09 -12.38 2.35
N ALA A 126 0.24 -12.21 2.19
CA ALA A 126 0.82 -10.99 1.67
C ALA A 126 0.28 -10.63 0.27
N ARG A 127 0.13 -11.61 -0.63
CA ARG A 127 -0.45 -11.38 -1.97
C ARG A 127 -1.91 -10.92 -1.91
N TYR A 128 -2.73 -11.47 -1.01
CA TYR A 128 -4.11 -11.01 -0.86
C TYR A 128 -4.18 -9.57 -0.35
N TYR A 129 -3.33 -9.18 0.59
CA TYR A 129 -3.24 -7.78 1.01
C TYR A 129 -2.65 -6.86 -0.06
N ALA A 130 -1.78 -7.37 -0.94
CA ALA A 130 -1.31 -6.65 -2.11
C ALA A 130 -2.48 -6.34 -3.06
N GLU A 131 -3.25 -7.36 -3.44
CA GLU A 131 -4.43 -7.19 -4.30
C GLU A 131 -5.43 -6.19 -3.72
N LEU A 132 -5.75 -6.30 -2.42
CA LEU A 132 -6.62 -5.34 -1.74
C LEU A 132 -6.06 -3.91 -1.79
N ALA A 133 -4.75 -3.73 -1.53
CA ALA A 133 -4.12 -2.42 -1.55
C ALA A 133 -4.03 -1.82 -2.97
N ASP A 134 -3.93 -2.65 -4.00
CA ASP A 134 -3.90 -2.25 -5.40
C ASP A 134 -5.29 -1.78 -5.87
N LEU A 135 -6.35 -2.53 -5.54
CA LEU A 135 -7.73 -2.11 -5.81
C LEU A 135 -8.07 -0.79 -5.12
N LEU A 136 -7.73 -0.65 -3.83
CA LEU A 136 -7.89 0.62 -3.11
C LEU A 136 -6.99 1.73 -3.70
N GLY A 137 -5.87 1.37 -4.32
CA GLY A 137 -5.04 2.28 -5.09
C GLY A 137 -5.79 2.85 -6.29
N MET A 138 -6.39 2.00 -7.12
CA MET A 138 -7.18 2.43 -8.27
C MET A 138 -8.33 3.38 -7.88
N VAL A 139 -8.98 3.11 -6.74
CA VAL A 139 -10.03 3.97 -6.18
C VAL A 139 -9.48 5.34 -5.77
N GLN A 140 -8.31 5.37 -5.11
CA GLN A 140 -7.65 6.62 -4.75
C GLN A 140 -7.13 7.38 -5.97
N ASP A 141 -6.64 6.68 -6.99
CA ASP A 141 -6.08 7.28 -8.20
C ASP A 141 -7.13 8.12 -8.95
N ALA A 142 -8.42 7.78 -8.85
CA ALA A 142 -9.49 8.63 -9.39
C ALA A 142 -9.53 10.03 -8.77
N VAL A 143 -9.38 10.12 -7.45
CA VAL A 143 -9.33 11.41 -6.73
C VAL A 143 -8.07 12.18 -7.12
N ILE A 144 -6.94 11.49 -7.30
CA ILE A 144 -5.67 12.14 -7.70
C ILE A 144 -5.75 12.66 -9.13
N VAL A 145 -6.26 11.87 -10.08
CA VAL A 145 -6.44 12.29 -11.47
C VAL A 145 -7.39 13.48 -11.55
N GLU A 146 -8.50 13.46 -10.81
CA GLU A 146 -9.42 14.60 -10.71
C GLU A 146 -8.72 15.85 -10.20
N ARG A 147 -7.85 15.73 -9.19
CA ARG A 147 -7.06 16.87 -8.69
C ARG A 147 -6.02 17.37 -9.69
N VAL A 148 -5.34 16.47 -10.40
CA VAL A 148 -4.29 16.84 -11.39
C VAL A 148 -4.92 17.53 -12.60
N LEU A 149 -6.10 17.09 -13.01
CA LEU A 149 -6.83 17.66 -14.14
C LEU A 149 -7.80 18.79 -13.74
N ALA A 150 -7.90 19.12 -12.45
CA ALA A 150 -8.79 20.15 -11.94
C ALA A 150 -8.48 21.50 -12.61
N GLY A 151 -9.52 22.14 -13.16
CA GLY A 151 -9.38 23.43 -13.84
C GLY A 151 -8.86 23.36 -15.27
N ARG A 152 -8.64 22.16 -15.84
CA ARG A 152 -8.30 21.98 -17.26
C ARG A 152 -9.58 21.74 -18.09
N PRO A 153 -10.08 22.71 -18.86
CA PRO A 153 -11.24 22.49 -19.72
C PRO A 153 -10.88 21.60 -20.91
N GLY A 154 -11.84 20.81 -21.40
CA GLY A 154 -11.72 20.09 -22.68
C GLY A 154 -12.19 18.64 -22.64
N GLU A 155 -12.63 18.15 -23.80
CA GLU A 155 -13.17 16.79 -23.98
C GLU A 155 -12.20 15.68 -23.55
N LEU A 156 -10.89 15.91 -23.69
CA LEU A 156 -9.86 14.95 -23.27
C LEU A 156 -9.76 14.82 -21.74
N THR A 157 -9.93 15.93 -21.03
CA THR A 157 -9.98 15.93 -19.57
C THR A 157 -11.23 15.18 -19.11
N GLU A 158 -12.39 15.50 -19.67
CA GLU A 158 -13.66 14.81 -19.36
C GLU A 158 -13.56 13.30 -19.62
N TYR A 159 -13.01 12.91 -20.78
CA TYR A 159 -12.78 11.52 -21.12
C TYR A 159 -11.88 10.80 -20.10
N ALA A 160 -10.75 11.40 -19.70
CA ALA A 160 -9.86 10.79 -18.71
C ALA A 160 -10.52 10.66 -17.33
N LEU A 161 -11.31 11.65 -16.92
CA LEU A 161 -12.05 11.60 -15.67
C LEU A 161 -13.09 10.49 -15.69
N ASP A 162 -13.83 10.34 -16.79
CA ASP A 162 -14.87 9.32 -16.92
C ASP A 162 -14.29 7.90 -16.99
N GLU A 163 -13.21 7.70 -17.76
CA GLU A 163 -12.51 6.41 -17.79
C GLU A 163 -11.94 6.05 -16.42
N GLN A 164 -11.37 7.02 -15.71
CA GLN A 164 -10.83 6.78 -14.37
C GLN A 164 -11.94 6.52 -13.34
N ARG A 165 -13.09 7.20 -13.44
CA ARG A 165 -14.29 6.89 -12.63
C ARG A 165 -14.79 5.47 -12.89
N ARG A 166 -14.84 5.04 -14.16
CA ARG A 166 -15.22 3.68 -14.54
C ARG A 166 -14.28 2.63 -13.93
N ARG A 167 -12.96 2.86 -14.00
CA ARG A 167 -11.95 1.99 -13.36
C ARG A 167 -12.11 1.95 -11.85
N SER A 168 -12.33 3.10 -11.20
CA SER A 168 -12.59 3.19 -9.76
C SER A 168 -13.83 2.39 -9.36
N GLN A 169 -14.95 2.58 -10.04
CA GLN A 169 -16.19 1.84 -9.76
C GLN A 169 -16.02 0.33 -9.95
N ALA A 170 -15.29 -0.10 -10.99
CA ALA A 170 -14.98 -1.51 -11.20
C ALA A 170 -14.08 -2.07 -10.09
N ALA A 171 -13.09 -1.29 -9.62
CA ALA A 171 -12.23 -1.67 -8.51
C ALA A 171 -13.03 -1.77 -7.21
N GLU A 172 -13.89 -0.79 -6.89
CA GLU A 172 -14.74 -0.78 -5.70
C GLU A 172 -15.59 -2.05 -5.56
N LYS A 173 -16.20 -2.50 -6.66
CA LYS A 173 -16.99 -3.75 -6.69
C LYS A 173 -16.16 -4.97 -6.28
N ARG A 174 -14.85 -4.97 -6.56
CA ARG A 174 -13.92 -6.07 -6.25
C ARG A 174 -13.29 -5.97 -4.86
N VAL A 175 -13.31 -4.79 -4.22
CA VAL A 175 -12.69 -4.60 -2.89
C VAL A 175 -13.30 -5.54 -1.84
N ALA A 176 -14.62 -5.74 -1.88
CA ALA A 176 -15.31 -6.61 -0.93
C ALA A 176 -14.85 -8.07 -1.02
N ASP A 177 -14.62 -8.59 -2.22
CA ASP A 177 -14.15 -9.96 -2.43
C ASP A 177 -12.66 -10.11 -2.12
N ALA A 178 -11.83 -9.13 -2.50
CA ALA A 178 -10.42 -9.10 -2.11
C ALA A 178 -10.24 -9.07 -0.58
N ARG A 179 -11.12 -8.36 0.14
CA ARG A 179 -11.18 -8.39 1.60
C ARG A 179 -11.44 -9.80 2.12
N LYS A 180 -12.47 -10.49 1.60
CA LYS A 180 -12.82 -11.84 2.04
C LYS A 180 -11.61 -12.76 1.89
N SER A 181 -10.96 -12.75 0.72
CA SER A 181 -9.74 -13.53 0.44
C SER A 181 -8.61 -13.21 1.41
N ALA A 182 -8.35 -11.92 1.69
CA ALA A 182 -7.31 -11.49 2.61
C ALA A 182 -7.56 -11.96 4.05
N THR A 183 -8.80 -11.90 4.52
CA THR A 183 -9.17 -12.29 5.90
C THR A 183 -9.35 -13.81 6.08
N ALA A 184 -9.81 -14.53 5.06
CA ALA A 184 -10.01 -15.97 5.12
C ALA A 184 -8.68 -16.74 5.15
N SER A 185 -7.68 -16.27 4.39
CA SER A 185 -6.33 -16.86 4.39
C SER A 185 -5.68 -16.87 5.78
N THR A 186 -5.99 -15.89 6.62
CA THR A 186 -5.48 -15.82 7.98
C THR A 186 -6.11 -16.86 8.89
N ALA A 187 -7.42 -17.07 8.78
CA ALA A 187 -8.15 -18.04 9.59
C ALA A 187 -7.61 -19.46 9.38
N ASP A 188 -7.20 -19.78 8.16
CA ASP A 188 -6.61 -21.08 7.80
C ASP A 188 -5.14 -21.19 8.27
N SER A 189 -4.39 -20.10 8.13
CA SER A 189 -3.01 -20.01 8.62
C SER A 189 -2.90 -20.09 10.16
N GLY A 190 -3.97 -19.75 10.88
CA GLY A 190 -4.07 -19.88 12.34
C GLY A 190 -4.26 -21.32 12.81
N ARG A 191 -4.95 -22.16 12.02
CA ARG A 191 -5.18 -23.59 12.34
C ARG A 191 -3.93 -24.45 12.14
N LEU A 192 -3.06 -24.07 11.21
CA LEU A 192 -1.79 -24.77 10.96
C LEU A 192 -0.70 -24.45 12.00
N ALA A 193 -0.84 -23.36 12.77
CA ALA A 193 0.15 -22.95 13.78
C ALA A 193 -0.02 -23.65 15.14
N THR A 194 -1.10 -24.42 15.35
CA THR A 194 -1.37 -25.17 16.58
C THR A 194 -0.95 -26.64 16.52
N ALA A 195 -0.37 -27.11 15.42
CA ALA A 195 0.22 -28.43 15.37
C ALA A 195 1.41 -28.50 16.35
N PRO A 196 1.46 -29.46 17.30
CA PRO A 196 2.55 -29.57 18.25
C PRO A 196 3.87 -29.75 17.48
N ALA A 197 4.90 -29.01 17.91
CA ALA A 197 6.25 -29.18 17.39
C ALA A 197 6.65 -30.65 17.58
N GLN A 198 6.95 -31.35 16.48
CA GLN A 198 7.55 -32.67 16.58
C GLN A 198 8.87 -32.54 17.34
N PRO A 199 9.14 -33.41 18.33
CA PRO A 199 10.38 -33.36 19.08
C PRO A 199 11.57 -33.57 18.13
N PRO A 200 12.72 -32.93 18.39
CA PRO A 200 13.92 -33.12 17.59
C PRO A 200 14.36 -34.59 17.66
N VAL A 201 14.74 -35.14 16.51
CA VAL A 201 15.39 -36.45 16.36
C VAL A 201 16.85 -36.33 16.81
#